data_AF-A0A0B1STP7-F1
#
_entry.id   AF-A0A0B1STP7-F1
#
_cell.length_a   1.000
_cell.length_b   1.000
_cell.length_c   1.000
_cell.angle_alpha   90.00
_cell.angle_beta   90.00
_cell.angle_gamma   90.00
#
_symmetry.space_group_name_H-M   'P 1'
#
loop_
_entity.id
_entity.type
_entity.pdbx_description
1 polymer ?
#
loop_
_entity_poly.entity_id
_entity_poly.type
_entity_poly.pdbx_seq_one_letter_code
_entity_poly.pdbx_strand_id
1 'polypeptide(L)'
;MLSYALLTLSVLAHLGFGAPPGTNGDLSNPKLKELFEDDAKQYLSAFGYMSAPKATKADEGKVQQPSKYDLQKALERFQKAFLIYPSGVVDVPTHSKMNEYRCGNKDMLLGESLRDLTKGELWKKKVLLWKITSYPSSLTQSQTREACDEAFEKWRQVT
;
A
#
# COMPACT_ATOMS: atom_id res chain seq x y z
N MET A 1 55.83 -7.93 -8.05
CA MET A 1 54.58 -8.22 -8.79
C MET A 1 53.43 -8.47 -7.79
N LEU A 2 53.03 -7.46 -7.01
CA LEU A 2 52.02 -7.67 -5.94
C LEU A 2 51.29 -6.38 -5.53
N SER A 3 50.97 -5.51 -6.50
CA SER A 3 50.33 -4.21 -6.17
C SER A 3 49.25 -3.76 -7.16
N TYR A 4 48.64 -4.68 -7.92
CA TYR A 4 47.53 -4.37 -8.84
C TYR A 4 46.21 -5.07 -8.50
N ALA A 5 46.18 -5.99 -7.53
CA ALA A 5 44.98 -6.75 -7.17
C ALA A 5 44.03 -6.02 -6.20
N LEU A 6 44.46 -4.94 -5.54
CA LEU A 6 43.64 -4.19 -4.58
C LEU A 6 42.86 -3.02 -5.20
N LEU A 7 43.21 -2.59 -6.41
CA LEU A 7 42.56 -1.46 -7.09
C LEU A 7 41.34 -1.86 -7.93
N THR A 8 41.15 -3.15 -8.21
CA THR A 8 39.99 -3.64 -8.97
C THR A 8 38.77 -3.93 -8.08
N LEU A 9 38.95 -4.02 -6.76
CA LEU A 9 37.85 -4.22 -5.80
C LEU A 9 37.15 -2.92 -5.38
N SER A 10 37.76 -1.75 -5.55
CA SER A 10 37.09 -0.47 -5.24
C SER A 10 36.19 0.03 -6.36
N VAL A 11 36.46 -0.35 -7.62
CA VAL A 11 35.69 0.11 -8.77
C VAL A 11 34.34 -0.62 -8.90
N LEU A 12 34.23 -1.85 -8.37
CA LEU A 12 32.94 -2.57 -8.34
C LEU A 12 31.96 -2.09 -7.25
N ALA A 13 32.42 -1.29 -6.26
CA ALA A 13 31.55 -0.77 -5.22
C ALA A 13 30.66 0.39 -5.69
N HIS A 14 30.94 1.00 -6.85
CA HIS A 14 30.20 2.16 -7.36
C HIS A 14 29.16 1.85 -8.44
N LEU A 15 28.97 0.58 -8.81
CA LEU A 15 27.96 0.17 -9.81
C LEU A 15 26.74 -0.54 -9.19
N GLY A 16 26.61 -0.54 -7.86
CA GLY A 16 25.59 -1.29 -7.12
C GLY A 16 24.35 -0.52 -6.66
N PHE A 17 24.17 0.75 -7.04
CA PHE A 17 22.99 1.53 -6.67
C PHE A 17 22.27 2.06 -7.91
N GLY A 18 21.83 1.14 -8.77
CA GLY A 18 20.64 1.36 -9.58
C GLY A 18 19.43 1.35 -8.65
N ALA A 19 19.33 2.35 -7.78
CA ALA A 19 18.21 2.47 -6.87
C ALA A 19 16.94 2.70 -7.73
N PRO A 20 15.79 2.10 -7.36
CA PRO A 20 14.57 2.21 -8.15
C PRO A 20 14.27 3.67 -8.52
N PRO A 21 13.74 3.95 -9.72
CA PRO A 21 13.30 5.30 -10.09
C PRO A 21 12.44 5.90 -8.97
N GLY A 22 12.85 7.04 -8.43
CA GLY A 22 12.18 7.70 -7.31
C GLY A 22 12.94 7.70 -5.99
N THR A 23 14.00 6.92 -5.81
CA THR A 23 14.70 6.74 -4.51
C THR A 23 15.79 7.77 -4.17
N ASN A 24 16.08 8.72 -5.06
CA ASN A 24 17.13 9.75 -4.88
C ASN A 24 16.64 11.04 -4.20
N GLY A 25 15.43 11.04 -3.64
CA GLY A 25 14.88 12.20 -2.93
C GLY A 25 15.53 12.40 -1.56
N ASP A 26 15.66 13.64 -1.12
CA ASP A 26 16.03 13.95 0.27
C ASP A 26 14.76 14.36 1.04
N LEU A 27 14.42 13.61 2.10
CA LEU A 27 13.31 13.89 3.01
C LEU A 27 13.79 14.51 4.34
N SER A 28 15.01 15.05 4.38
CA SER A 28 15.61 15.62 5.59
C SER A 28 14.96 16.92 6.06
N ASN A 29 14.24 17.63 5.17
CA ASN A 29 13.57 18.88 5.52
C ASN A 29 12.48 18.64 6.57
N PRO A 30 12.54 19.27 7.76
CA PRO A 30 11.60 19.01 8.85
C PRO A 30 10.13 19.28 8.49
N LYS A 31 9.85 20.33 7.71
CA LYS A 31 8.48 20.68 7.30
C LYS A 31 7.90 19.66 6.32
N LEU A 32 8.73 19.18 5.39
CA LEU A 32 8.31 18.15 4.44
C LEU A 32 8.10 16.82 5.16
N LYS A 33 8.97 16.48 6.11
CA LYS A 33 8.83 15.28 6.92
C LYS A 33 7.50 15.25 7.68
N GLU A 34 7.13 16.36 8.32
CA GLU A 34 5.84 16.48 9.01
C GLU A 34 4.65 16.29 8.06
N LEU A 35 4.68 16.95 6.89
CA LEU A 35 3.66 16.80 5.85
C LEU A 35 3.52 15.33 5.39
N PHE A 36 4.62 14.66 5.09
CA PHE A 36 4.59 13.27 4.63
C PHE A 36 4.16 12.29 5.73
N GLU A 37 4.49 12.56 7.00
CA GLU A 37 3.96 11.78 8.12
C GLU A 37 2.46 11.95 8.27
N ASP A 38 1.92 13.15 8.04
CA ASP A 38 0.47 13.40 8.09
C ASP A 38 -0.28 12.74 6.93
N ASP A 39 0.25 12.83 5.70
CA ASP A 39 -0.29 12.10 4.54
C ASP A 39 -0.25 10.59 4.76
N ALA A 40 0.87 10.07 5.29
CA ALA A 40 1.00 8.66 5.63
C ALA A 40 -0.01 8.22 6.70
N LYS A 41 -0.30 9.04 7.73
CA LYS A 41 -1.34 8.71 8.72
C LYS A 41 -2.71 8.55 8.06
N GLN A 42 -3.07 9.47 7.16
CA GLN A 42 -4.34 9.40 6.44
C GLN A 42 -4.40 8.15 5.56
N TYR A 43 -3.33 7.88 4.80
CA TYR A 43 -3.21 6.71 3.94
C TYR A 43 -3.34 5.40 4.74
N LEU A 44 -2.52 5.24 5.78
CA LEU A 44 -2.48 4.03 6.61
C LEU A 44 -3.79 3.79 7.34
N SER A 45 -4.50 4.86 7.73
CA SER A 45 -5.86 4.76 8.28
C SER A 45 -6.87 4.31 7.23
N ALA A 46 -6.86 4.92 6.04
CA ALA A 46 -7.78 4.62 4.94
C ALA A 46 -7.68 3.16 4.50
N PHE A 47 -6.45 2.63 4.40
CA PHE A 47 -6.18 1.25 3.97
C PHE A 47 -6.11 0.23 5.12
N GLY A 48 -6.31 0.68 6.37
CA GLY A 48 -6.53 -0.18 7.53
C GLY A 48 -5.27 -0.72 8.22
N TYR A 49 -4.10 -0.15 7.94
CA TYR A 49 -2.82 -0.49 8.59
C TYR A 49 -2.70 0.00 10.03
N MET A 50 -3.45 1.04 10.39
CA MET A 50 -3.51 1.57 11.75
C MET A 50 -4.23 0.59 12.68
N SER A 51 -3.62 0.31 13.83
CA SER A 51 -4.22 -0.56 14.84
C SER A 51 -5.45 0.08 15.50
N ALA A 52 -6.33 -0.75 16.06
CA ALA A 52 -7.45 -0.27 16.86
C ALA A 52 -6.95 0.65 17.99
N PRO A 53 -7.62 1.79 18.26
CA PRO A 53 -7.30 2.63 19.40
C PRO A 53 -7.34 1.79 20.67
N LYS A 54 -6.26 1.83 21.47
CA LYS A 54 -6.27 1.16 22.77
C LYS A 54 -7.23 1.93 23.68
N ALA A 55 -8.27 1.26 24.17
CA ALA A 55 -9.18 1.85 25.14
C ALA A 55 -8.42 2.10 26.46
N THR A 56 -7.98 3.33 26.69
CA THR A 56 -7.51 3.75 28.02
C THR A 56 -8.70 4.19 28.85
N LYS A 57 -8.80 3.68 30.08
CA LYS A 57 -9.88 3.94 31.06
C LYS A 57 -10.12 5.42 31.41
N ALA A 58 -9.36 6.35 30.83
CA ALA A 58 -9.33 7.77 31.19
C ALA A 58 -9.92 8.72 30.13
N ASP A 59 -10.31 8.24 28.94
CA ASP A 59 -10.80 9.10 27.86
C ASP A 59 -12.12 8.54 27.29
N GLU A 60 -13.20 8.67 28.06
CA GLU A 60 -14.55 8.53 27.52
C GLU A 60 -14.85 9.76 26.64
N GLY A 61 -14.59 9.64 25.34
CA GLY A 61 -15.11 10.57 24.32
C GLY A 61 -14.10 11.36 23.50
N LYS A 62 -12.79 11.20 23.71
CA LYS A 62 -11.77 11.82 22.83
C LYS A 62 -11.17 10.78 21.87
N VAL A 63 -11.24 11.06 20.57
CA VAL A 63 -10.53 10.29 19.54
C VAL A 63 -9.04 10.55 19.75
N GLN A 64 -8.33 9.59 20.33
CA GLN A 64 -6.92 9.72 20.59
C GLN A 64 -6.14 9.61 19.27
N GLN A 65 -5.34 10.63 18.96
CA GLN A 65 -4.50 10.62 17.77
C GLN A 65 -3.49 9.47 17.85
N PRO A 66 -3.20 8.78 16.72
CA PRO A 66 -2.20 7.71 16.70
C PRO A 66 -0.87 8.21 17.26
N SER A 67 -0.26 7.43 18.17
CA SER A 67 1.06 7.77 18.68
C SER A 67 2.13 7.61 17.60
N LYS A 68 3.32 8.17 17.81
CA LYS A 68 4.49 7.93 16.93
C LYS A 68 4.79 6.43 16.79
N TYR A 69 4.61 5.67 17.86
CA TYR A 69 4.80 4.22 17.84
C TYR A 69 3.74 3.51 16.98
N ASP A 70 2.47 3.94 17.06
CA ASP A 70 1.41 3.35 16.25
C ASP A 70 1.63 3.62 14.75
N LEU A 71 2.06 4.85 14.41
CA LEU A 71 2.45 5.19 13.04
C LEU A 71 3.63 4.34 12.56
N GLN A 72 4.69 4.22 13.36
CA GLN A 72 5.85 3.39 13.03
C GLN A 72 5.44 1.94 12.74
N LYS A 73 4.57 1.36 13.58
CA LYS A 73 4.10 -0.02 13.37
C LYS A 73 3.19 -0.16 12.16
N ALA A 74 2.34 0.82 11.88
CA ALA A 74 1.55 0.83 10.65
C ALA A 74 2.45 0.92 9.39
N LEU A 75 3.51 1.74 9.44
CA LEU A 75 4.50 1.83 8.37
C LEU A 75 5.24 0.51 8.16
N GLU A 76 5.72 -0.14 9.22
CA GLU A 76 6.38 -1.45 9.11
C GLU A 76 5.46 -2.49 8.45
N ARG A 77 4.14 -2.48 8.75
CA ARG A 77 3.17 -3.38 8.12
C ARG A 77 3.00 -3.08 6.63
N PHE A 78 2.82 -1.81 6.28
CA PHE A 78 2.71 -1.37 4.88
C PHE A 78 3.96 -1.76 4.08
N GLN A 79 5.14 -1.45 4.63
CA GLN A 79 6.41 -1.73 3.98
C GLN A 79 6.59 -3.22 3.69
N LYS A 80 6.24 -4.09 4.67
CA LYS A 80 6.22 -5.54 4.46
C LYS A 80 5.23 -5.98 3.39
N ALA A 81 4.02 -5.43 3.38
CA ALA A 81 2.99 -5.78 2.40
C ALA A 81 3.40 -5.48 0.96
N PHE A 82 4.18 -4.42 0.76
CA PHE A 82 4.69 -4.01 -0.56
C PHE A 82 6.14 -4.44 -0.81
N LEU A 83 6.69 -5.32 0.03
CA LEU A 83 8.05 -5.87 -0.10
C LEU A 83 9.15 -4.79 -0.17
N ILE A 84 8.94 -3.66 0.50
CA ILE A 84 9.96 -2.63 0.71
C ILE A 84 10.56 -2.77 2.12
N TYR A 85 11.77 -2.24 2.33
CA TYR A 85 12.48 -2.40 3.60
C TYR A 85 11.65 -1.84 4.77
N PRO A 86 11.40 -2.63 5.84
CA PRO A 86 10.50 -2.24 6.93
C PRO A 86 11.18 -1.31 7.93
N SER A 87 11.54 -0.11 7.48
CA SER A 87 12.21 0.93 8.28
C SER A 87 11.32 1.53 9.38
N GLY A 88 9.99 1.47 9.22
CA GLY A 88 9.02 2.11 10.11
C GLY A 88 9.00 3.64 10.00
N VAL A 89 9.64 4.22 8.98
CA VAL A 89 9.63 5.66 8.70
C VAL A 89 9.12 5.92 7.30
N VAL A 90 8.65 7.14 7.04
CA VAL A 90 8.30 7.58 5.69
C VAL A 90 9.60 7.93 4.95
N ASP A 91 10.28 6.90 4.47
CA ASP A 91 11.42 7.05 3.56
C ASP A 91 10.95 7.22 2.11
N VAL A 92 11.88 7.54 1.22
CA VAL A 92 11.58 7.83 -0.18
C VAL A 92 10.87 6.66 -0.88
N PRO A 93 11.33 5.40 -0.79
CA PRO A 93 10.59 4.27 -1.35
C PRO A 93 9.16 4.17 -0.80
N THR A 94 8.97 4.38 0.50
CA THR A 94 7.65 4.32 1.15
C THR A 94 6.73 5.41 0.62
N HIS A 95 7.20 6.66 0.58
CA HIS A 95 6.44 7.79 0.07
C HIS A 95 6.09 7.60 -1.42
N SER A 96 7.06 7.23 -2.25
CA SER A 96 6.82 6.94 -3.67
C SER A 96 5.76 5.86 -3.85
N LYS A 97 5.83 4.79 -3.05
CA LYS A 97 4.86 3.69 -3.13
C LYS A 97 3.44 4.10 -2.71
N MET A 98 3.32 4.95 -1.68
CA MET A 98 2.02 5.48 -1.23
C MET A 98 1.37 6.43 -2.25
N ASN A 99 2.16 7.02 -3.16
CA ASN A 99 1.67 7.93 -4.20
C ASN A 99 1.27 7.25 -5.53
N GLU A 100 1.40 5.93 -5.64
CA GLU A 100 0.95 5.20 -6.82
C GLU A 100 -0.59 5.07 -6.86
N TYR A 101 -1.17 5.11 -8.07
CA TYR A 101 -2.58 4.78 -8.25
C TYR A 101 -2.86 3.33 -7.85
N ARG A 102 -3.93 3.12 -7.07
CA ARG A 102 -4.26 1.81 -6.51
C ARG A 102 -5.76 1.59 -6.33
N CYS A 103 -6.14 0.36 -6.00
CA CYS A 103 -7.50 0.01 -5.56
C CYS A 103 -7.82 0.69 -4.22
N GLY A 104 -9.08 1.11 -4.04
CA GLY A 104 -9.60 1.74 -2.82
C GLY A 104 -10.04 0.77 -1.71
N ASN A 105 -9.92 -0.55 -1.93
CA ASN A 105 -10.18 -1.54 -0.89
C ASN A 105 -9.08 -1.50 0.17
N LYS A 106 -9.46 -1.79 1.43
CA LYS A 106 -8.50 -1.92 2.53
C LYS A 106 -7.61 -3.13 2.33
N ASP A 107 -6.35 -3.01 2.76
CA ASP A 107 -5.38 -4.11 2.76
C ASP A 107 -5.45 -4.92 4.06
N MET A 108 -5.85 -4.25 5.14
CA MET A 108 -5.89 -4.77 6.50
C MET A 108 -7.13 -4.26 7.23
N LEU A 109 -7.49 -4.92 8.33
CA LEU A 109 -8.52 -4.45 9.24
C LEU A 109 -7.89 -4.16 10.59
N LEU A 110 -7.75 -2.87 10.91
CA LEU A 110 -7.21 -2.41 12.19
C LEU A 110 -5.81 -2.98 12.49
N GLY A 111 -4.94 -2.98 11.47
CA GLY A 111 -3.55 -3.46 11.55
C GLY A 111 -3.41 -4.99 11.55
N GLU A 112 -4.51 -5.72 11.37
CA GLU A 112 -4.53 -7.18 11.24
C GLU A 112 -4.85 -7.59 9.80
N SER A 113 -4.35 -8.76 9.39
CA SER A 113 -4.69 -9.33 8.08
C SER A 113 -6.20 -9.50 7.93
N LEU A 114 -6.71 -9.27 6.72
CA LEU A 114 -8.11 -9.56 6.40
C LEU A 114 -8.39 -11.05 6.64
N ARG A 115 -9.53 -11.36 7.26
CA ARG A 115 -9.98 -12.73 7.42
C ARG A 115 -10.39 -13.32 6.07
N ASP A 116 -10.17 -14.61 5.91
CA ASP A 116 -10.76 -15.34 4.79
C ASP A 116 -12.28 -15.39 4.90
N LEU A 117 -12.92 -15.45 3.73
CA LEU A 117 -14.37 -15.66 3.64
C LEU A 117 -14.70 -17.11 3.99
N THR A 118 -15.73 -17.30 4.81
CA THR A 118 -16.28 -18.62 5.09
C THR A 118 -17.07 -19.14 3.89
N LYS A 119 -17.26 -20.46 3.78
CA LYS A 119 -18.05 -21.07 2.69
C LYS A 119 -19.48 -20.51 2.58
N GLY A 120 -20.04 -20.00 3.68
CA GLY A 120 -21.37 -19.40 3.72
C GLY A 120 -21.44 -18.01 3.07
N GLU A 121 -20.32 -17.30 3.01
CA GLU A 121 -20.18 -15.95 2.45
C GLU A 121 -19.85 -15.96 0.95
N LEU A 122 -19.39 -17.11 0.44
CA LEU A 122 -19.13 -17.30 -0.99
C LEU A 122 -20.44 -17.46 -1.78
N TRP A 123 -20.40 -17.07 -3.05
CA TRP A 123 -21.52 -17.28 -3.97
C TRP A 123 -21.83 -18.77 -4.13
N LYS A 124 -23.04 -19.17 -3.73
CA LYS A 124 -23.50 -20.58 -3.85
C LYS A 124 -23.91 -20.96 -5.28
N LYS A 125 -24.32 -19.97 -6.07
CA LYS A 125 -24.72 -20.16 -7.47
C LYS A 125 -23.52 -19.92 -8.37
N LYS A 126 -23.34 -20.80 -9.36
CA LYS A 126 -22.30 -20.68 -10.40
C LYS A 126 -22.67 -19.67 -11.48
N VAL A 127 -23.96 -19.45 -11.71
CA VAL A 127 -24.46 -18.45 -12.66
C VAL A 127 -24.78 -17.18 -11.88
N LEU A 128 -23.97 -16.16 -12.10
CA LEU A 128 -24.16 -14.82 -11.55
C LEU A 128 -24.66 -13.90 -12.67
N LEU A 129 -25.70 -13.14 -12.37
CA LEU A 129 -26.24 -12.11 -13.26
C LEU A 129 -25.79 -10.74 -12.75
N TRP A 130 -25.45 -9.85 -13.68
CA TRP A 130 -24.97 -8.51 -13.37
C TRP A 130 -25.73 -7.47 -14.20
N LYS A 131 -25.78 -6.24 -13.70
CA LYS A 131 -26.42 -5.11 -14.37
C LYS A 131 -25.59 -3.86 -14.10
N ILE A 132 -25.29 -3.10 -15.15
CA ILE A 132 -24.70 -1.77 -15.05
C ILE A 132 -25.77 -0.79 -14.58
N THR A 133 -25.53 -0.11 -13.47
CA THR A 133 -26.43 0.90 -12.90
C THR A 133 -26.02 2.33 -13.26
N SER A 134 -24.75 2.55 -13.58
CA SER A 134 -24.19 3.84 -13.99
C SER A 134 -23.06 3.65 -15.00
N TYR A 135 -22.86 4.65 -15.85
CA TYR A 135 -21.84 4.64 -16.91
C TYR A 135 -20.87 5.81 -16.72
N PRO A 136 -19.58 5.63 -17.03
CA PRO A 136 -18.63 6.74 -17.04
C PRO A 136 -18.91 7.68 -18.22
N SER A 137 -18.50 8.94 -18.10
CA SER A 137 -18.59 9.91 -19.20
C SER A 137 -17.51 9.70 -20.27
N SER A 138 -16.44 8.98 -19.95
CA SER A 138 -15.30 8.74 -20.84
C SER A 138 -15.49 7.61 -21.84
N LEU A 139 -16.50 6.74 -21.66
CA LEU A 139 -16.76 5.59 -22.52
C LEU A 139 -18.23 5.56 -22.95
N THR A 140 -18.50 5.00 -24.13
CA THR A 140 -19.87 4.69 -24.54
C THR A 140 -20.43 3.52 -23.71
N GLN A 141 -21.75 3.36 -23.70
CA GLN A 141 -22.40 2.24 -23.02
C GLN A 141 -21.94 0.88 -23.56
N SER A 142 -21.70 0.78 -24.89
CA SER A 142 -21.19 -0.44 -25.51
C SER A 142 -19.78 -0.78 -25.04
N GLN A 143 -18.87 0.20 -25.07
CA GLN A 143 -17.50 0.01 -24.57
C GLN A 143 -17.47 -0.33 -23.08
N THR A 144 -18.33 0.29 -22.28
CA THR A 144 -18.43 -0.02 -20.84
C THR A 144 -18.90 -1.46 -20.63
N ARG A 145 -19.90 -1.91 -21.39
CA ARG A 145 -20.40 -3.29 -21.33
C ARG A 145 -19.33 -4.30 -21.73
N GLU A 146 -18.65 -4.04 -22.84
CA GLU A 146 -17.55 -4.88 -23.34
C GLU A 146 -16.43 -5.00 -22.31
N ALA A 147 -15.99 -3.88 -21.72
CA ALA A 147 -14.97 -3.88 -20.67
C ALA A 147 -15.42 -4.69 -19.43
N CYS A 148 -16.68 -4.59 -19.02
CA CYS A 148 -17.22 -5.43 -17.94
C CYS A 148 -17.22 -6.91 -18.31
N ASP A 149 -17.65 -7.26 -19.52
CA ASP A 149 -17.71 -8.65 -20.00
C ASP A 149 -16.31 -9.28 -20.07
N GLU A 150 -15.31 -8.53 -20.56
CA GLU A 150 -13.91 -8.94 -20.57
C GLU A 150 -13.34 -9.13 -19.16
N ALA A 151 -13.69 -8.26 -18.21
CA ALA A 151 -13.27 -8.38 -16.82
C ALA A 151 -13.85 -9.64 -16.16
N PHE A 152 -15.13 -9.94 -16.39
CA PHE A 152 -15.74 -11.18 -15.89
C PHE A 152 -15.17 -12.43 -16.56
N GLU A 153 -14.78 -12.34 -17.83
CA GLU A 153 -14.19 -13.46 -18.57
C GLU A 153 -12.90 -13.96 -17.91
N LYS A 154 -12.07 -13.06 -17.37
CA LYS A 154 -10.84 -13.45 -16.64
C LYS A 154 -11.11 -14.41 -15.48
N TRP A 155 -12.25 -14.25 -14.79
CA TRP A 155 -12.65 -15.15 -13.72
C TRP A 155 -13.27 -16.43 -14.26
N ARG A 156 -14.15 -16.34 -15.27
CA ARG A 156 -14.81 -17.51 -15.88
C ARG A 156 -13.83 -18.54 -16.44
N GLN A 157 -12.66 -18.11 -16.91
CA GLN A 157 -11.65 -19.03 -17.46
C GLN A 157 -10.98 -19.93 -16.42
N VAL A 158 -11.03 -19.56 -15.13
CA VAL A 158 -10.29 -20.24 -14.06
C VAL A 158 -11.18 -20.74 -12.92
N THR A 159 -12.50 -20.63 -13.05
CA THR A 159 -13.49 -21.09 -12.05
C THR A 159 -14.62 -21.90 -12.69
#